data_AF-A0A653CFB8-F1
#
_entry.id   AF-A0A653CFB8-F1
#
_cell.length_a   1.000
_cell.length_b   1.000
_cell.length_c   1.000
_cell.angle_alpha   90.00
_cell.angle_beta   90.00
_cell.angle_gamma   90.00
#
_symmetry.space_group_name_H-M   'P 1'
#
loop_
_entity.id
_entity.type
_entity.pdbx_description
1 polymer ?
#
loop_
_entity_poly.entity_id
_entity_poly.type
_entity_poly.pdbx_seq_one_letter_code
_entity_poly.pdbx_strand_id
1 'polypeptide(L)'
;MRYGKKKVWLDPDEVNEIAKTNSRQNIRMLIKDGLIIKKPVAVHSHARVRKNTEAGRTGRHCEFGKRRGTANARMPQEELCMRVLRRLLKKYRGTKKIDRHLYHALYIMAKGNVFRNTRPLMEYIHKKAAKTRANIFARLTKCQKVEAGVRKAGGAYCYKKAKSIAELPG
;
A
#
# COMPACT_ATOMS: atom_id res chain seq x y z
N MET A 1 -41.11 2.87 -18.62
CA MET A 1 -40.09 1.90 -18.17
C MET A 1 -38.90 1.88 -19.14
N ARG A 2 -37.67 1.66 -18.65
CA ARG A 2 -36.47 1.45 -19.48
C ARG A 2 -35.98 0.00 -19.31
N TYR A 3 -36.75 -0.97 -19.78
CA TYR A 3 -36.43 -2.39 -19.68
C TYR A 3 -36.78 -3.11 -20.98
N GLY A 4 -36.13 -4.25 -21.23
CA GLY A 4 -36.44 -5.08 -22.40
C GLY A 4 -37.82 -5.74 -22.30
N LYS A 5 -38.40 -6.11 -23.45
CA LYS A 5 -39.74 -6.73 -23.55
C LYS A 5 -39.94 -7.92 -22.60
N LYS A 6 -38.91 -8.76 -22.42
CA LYS A 6 -38.92 -9.93 -21.51
C LYS A 6 -39.07 -9.58 -20.01
N LYS A 7 -38.88 -8.31 -19.62
CA LYS A 7 -38.96 -7.82 -18.23
C LYS A 7 -40.24 -7.06 -17.94
N VAL A 8 -41.17 -7.02 -18.89
CA VAL A 8 -42.51 -6.45 -18.72
C VAL A 8 -43.48 -7.59 -18.48
N TRP A 9 -44.32 -7.43 -17.47
CA TRP A 9 -45.52 -8.23 -17.25
C TRP A 9 -46.72 -7.34 -17.55
N LEU A 10 -47.67 -7.90 -18.29
CA LEU A 10 -48.95 -7.29 -18.64
C LEU A 10 -50.02 -8.15 -17.98
N ASP A 11 -51.01 -7.52 -17.38
CA ASP A 11 -52.12 -8.22 -16.77
C ASP A 11 -52.92 -8.98 -17.85
N PRO A 12 -53.12 -10.31 -17.72
CA PRO A 12 -53.92 -11.08 -18.67
C PRO A 12 -55.42 -10.78 -18.61
N ASP A 13 -55.92 -10.23 -17.50
CA ASP A 13 -57.36 -10.00 -17.32
C ASP A 13 -57.80 -8.67 -17.99
N GLU A 14 -56.91 -7.68 -18.04
CA GLU A 14 -57.17 -6.34 -18.56
C GLU A 14 -56.53 -6.05 -19.93
N VAL A 15 -56.39 -7.10 -20.77
CA VAL A 15 -55.72 -7.00 -22.09
C VAL A 15 -56.41 -6.00 -23.01
N ASN A 16 -57.74 -5.87 -22.93
CA ASN A 16 -58.52 -4.95 -23.76
C ASN A 16 -58.21 -3.48 -23.46
N GLU A 17 -58.06 -3.11 -22.19
CA GLU A 17 -57.70 -1.74 -21.78
C GLU A 17 -56.27 -1.39 -22.16
N ILE A 18 -55.36 -2.35 -21.99
CA ILE A 18 -53.95 -2.20 -22.38
C ILE A 18 -53.83 -2.03 -23.90
N ALA A 19 -54.55 -2.84 -24.69
CA ALA A 19 -54.52 -2.80 -26.15
C ALA A 19 -55.11 -1.51 -26.73
N LYS A 20 -56.10 -0.89 -26.07
CA LYS A 20 -56.69 0.39 -26.47
C LYS A 20 -55.73 1.58 -26.31
N THR A 21 -54.67 1.42 -25.51
CA THR A 21 -53.81 2.51 -25.09
C THR A 21 -52.65 2.77 -26.06
N ASN A 22 -52.73 3.88 -26.81
CA ASN A 22 -51.73 4.22 -27.85
C ASN A 22 -50.71 5.32 -27.46
N SER A 23 -50.95 6.08 -26.38
CA SER A 23 -50.05 7.16 -25.94
C SER A 23 -49.06 6.70 -24.86
N ARG A 24 -47.81 7.14 -24.98
CA ARG A 24 -46.77 6.89 -23.96
C ARG A 24 -47.12 7.47 -22.60
N GLN A 25 -47.91 8.55 -22.56
CA GLN A 25 -48.34 9.15 -21.30
C GLN A 25 -49.34 8.23 -20.58
N ASN A 26 -50.26 7.62 -21.31
CA ASN A 26 -51.24 6.68 -20.76
C ASN A 26 -50.59 5.36 -20.31
N ILE A 27 -49.58 4.87 -21.05
CA ILE A 27 -48.76 3.73 -20.60
C ILE A 27 -48.07 4.01 -19.25
N ARG A 28 -47.68 5.27 -18.97
CA ARG A 28 -47.14 5.63 -17.65
C ARG A 28 -48.19 5.59 -16.53
N MET A 29 -49.46 5.90 -16.85
CA MET A 29 -50.57 5.78 -15.91
C MET A 29 -50.82 4.30 -15.58
N LEU A 30 -50.93 3.43 -16.59
CA LEU A 30 -51.07 1.97 -16.40
C LEU A 30 -49.92 1.32 -15.59
N ILE A 31 -48.69 1.84 -15.73
CA ILE A 31 -47.55 1.40 -14.90
C ILE A 31 -47.71 1.85 -13.44
N LYS A 32 -48.30 3.03 -13.20
CA LYS A 32 -48.54 3.57 -11.86
C LYS A 32 -49.71 2.83 -11.18
N ASP A 33 -50.73 2.49 -11.94
CA ASP A 33 -51.94 1.78 -11.49
C ASP A 33 -51.68 0.29 -11.27
N GLY A 34 -50.59 -0.26 -11.81
CA GLY A 34 -50.12 -1.62 -11.56
C GLY A 34 -50.52 -2.66 -12.61
N LEU A 35 -51.24 -2.26 -13.66
CA LEU A 35 -51.61 -3.11 -14.80
C LEU A 35 -50.40 -3.55 -15.65
N ILE A 36 -49.31 -2.78 -15.60
CA ILE A 36 -48.03 -3.09 -16.25
C ILE A 36 -46.91 -3.11 -15.20
N ILE A 37 -46.36 -4.29 -14.92
CA ILE A 37 -45.37 -4.50 -13.85
C ILE A 37 -44.01 -4.89 -14.42
N LYS A 38 -42.95 -4.47 -13.72
CA LYS A 38 -41.59 -4.99 -13.96
C LYS A 38 -41.46 -6.39 -13.37
N LYS A 39 -41.23 -7.40 -14.22
CA LYS A 39 -40.82 -8.73 -13.75
C LYS A 39 -39.51 -8.65 -12.97
N PRO A 40 -39.38 -9.34 -11.82
CA PRO A 40 -38.12 -9.41 -11.11
C PRO A 40 -37.02 -10.01 -12.01
N VAL A 41 -35.78 -9.62 -11.72
CA VAL A 41 -34.63 -10.20 -12.42
C VAL A 41 -34.41 -11.62 -11.87
N ALA A 42 -34.10 -12.57 -12.76
CA ALA A 42 -33.72 -13.90 -12.33
C ALA A 42 -32.44 -13.78 -11.48
N VAL A 43 -32.49 -14.27 -10.25
CA VAL A 43 -31.43 -14.02 -9.28
C VAL A 43 -30.27 -14.99 -9.56
N HIS A 44 -29.10 -14.44 -9.89
CA HIS A 44 -27.85 -15.19 -9.87
C HIS A 44 -27.14 -14.91 -8.54
N SER A 45 -27.02 -15.95 -7.70
CA SER A 45 -26.36 -15.81 -6.41
C SER A 45 -24.84 -15.84 -6.56
N HIS A 46 -24.14 -14.93 -5.90
CA HIS A 46 -22.67 -14.94 -5.81
C HIS A 46 -22.14 -15.76 -4.62
N ALA A 47 -23.02 -16.46 -3.89
CA ALA A 47 -22.66 -17.16 -2.64
C ALA A 47 -21.53 -18.18 -2.83
N ARG A 48 -21.63 -19.03 -3.86
CA ARG A 48 -20.59 -20.02 -4.19
C ARG A 48 -19.27 -19.37 -4.59
N VAL A 49 -19.32 -18.31 -5.39
CA VAL A 49 -18.12 -17.56 -5.82
C VAL A 49 -17.41 -16.96 -4.61
N ARG A 50 -18.16 -16.30 -3.70
CA ARG A 50 -17.61 -15.70 -2.48
C ARG A 50 -16.94 -16.73 -1.57
N LYS A 51 -17.59 -17.88 -1.35
CA LYS A 51 -17.04 -19.00 -0.57
C LYS A 51 -15.73 -19.50 -1.19
N ASN A 52 -15.68 -19.66 -2.51
CA ASN A 52 -14.46 -20.06 -3.21
C ASN A 52 -13.36 -18.99 -3.16
N THR A 53 -13.69 -17.70 -3.27
CA THR A 53 -12.73 -16.60 -3.14
C THR A 53 -12.15 -16.53 -1.74
N GLU A 54 -12.96 -16.74 -0.70
CA GLU A 54 -12.51 -16.80 0.69
C GLU A 54 -11.56 -17.97 0.93
N ALA A 55 -11.92 -19.18 0.46
CA ALA A 55 -11.01 -20.33 0.49
C ALA A 55 -9.70 -20.03 -0.27
N GLY A 56 -9.78 -19.42 -1.46
CA GLY A 56 -8.63 -19.00 -2.24
C GLY A 56 -7.72 -18.01 -1.52
N ARG A 57 -8.28 -17.03 -0.79
CA ARG A 57 -7.51 -16.06 0.02
C ARG A 57 -6.71 -16.72 1.14
N THR A 58 -7.24 -17.80 1.72
CA THR A 58 -6.52 -18.61 2.72
C THR A 58 -5.43 -19.52 2.11
N GLY A 59 -5.23 -19.48 0.79
CA GLY A 59 -4.24 -20.28 0.07
C GLY A 59 -4.72 -21.67 -0.36
N ARG A 60 -6.00 -21.99 -0.12
CA ARG A 60 -6.61 -23.23 -0.63
C ARG A 60 -6.81 -23.13 -2.13
N HIS A 61 -6.83 -24.28 -2.82
CA HIS A 61 -6.99 -24.37 -4.28
C HIS A 61 -5.87 -23.73 -5.12
N CYS A 62 -4.70 -23.44 -4.54
CA CYS A 62 -3.50 -22.95 -5.23
C CYS A 62 -2.49 -24.05 -5.58
N GLU A 63 -2.95 -25.30 -5.67
CA GLU A 63 -2.14 -26.50 -5.96
C GLU A 63 -1.53 -26.47 -7.38
N PHE A 64 -0.40 -27.15 -7.60
CA PHE A 64 0.30 -27.18 -8.90
C PHE A 64 -0.59 -27.64 -10.06
N GLY A 65 -1.41 -28.67 -9.87
CA GLY A 65 -2.30 -29.19 -10.92
C GLY A 65 -3.45 -28.26 -11.34
N LYS A 66 -3.77 -27.25 -10.51
CA LYS A 66 -4.81 -26.24 -10.81
C LYS A 66 -4.23 -25.00 -11.48
N ARG A 67 -2.91 -24.83 -11.45
CA ARG A 67 -2.23 -23.68 -12.07
C ARG A 67 -2.22 -23.90 -13.57
N ARG A 68 -2.76 -22.92 -14.32
CA ARG A 68 -2.72 -22.87 -15.77
C ARG A 68 -1.93 -21.63 -16.21
N GLY A 69 -1.23 -21.73 -17.34
CA GLY A 69 -0.35 -20.67 -17.85
C GLY A 69 1.01 -20.57 -17.15
N THR A 70 1.92 -19.79 -17.72
CA THR A 70 3.27 -19.58 -17.19
C THR A 70 3.25 -18.75 -15.90
N ALA A 71 4.34 -18.81 -15.12
CA ALA A 71 4.45 -18.02 -13.90
C ALA A 71 4.33 -16.51 -14.17
N ASN A 72 4.95 -16.03 -15.25
CA ASN A 72 4.92 -14.62 -15.66
C ASN A 72 3.52 -14.18 -16.14
N ALA A 73 2.73 -15.10 -16.73
CA ALA A 73 1.35 -14.80 -17.12
C ALA A 73 0.39 -14.69 -15.91
N ARG A 74 0.66 -15.44 -14.83
CA ARG A 74 -0.15 -15.40 -13.60
C ARG A 74 0.16 -14.17 -12.73
N MET A 75 1.43 -13.83 -12.61
CA MET A 75 1.93 -12.64 -11.89
C MET A 75 3.17 -12.12 -12.63
N PRO A 76 3.04 -11.06 -13.43
CA PRO A 76 4.18 -10.51 -14.17
C PRO A 76 5.29 -10.02 -13.24
N GLN A 77 6.52 -10.40 -13.55
CA GLN A 77 7.68 -10.02 -12.73
C GLN A 77 7.92 -8.50 -12.71
N GLU A 78 7.53 -7.81 -13.78
CA GLU A 78 7.62 -6.34 -13.89
C GLU A 78 6.72 -5.62 -12.87
N GLU A 79 5.57 -6.19 -12.54
CA GLU A 79 4.65 -5.62 -11.55
C GLU A 79 5.16 -5.79 -10.11
N LEU A 80 5.91 -6.87 -9.84
CA LEU A 80 6.54 -7.18 -8.54
C LEU A 80 7.77 -6.30 -8.23
N CYS A 81 7.90 -5.16 -8.91
CA CYS A 81 9.06 -4.29 -8.86
C CYS A 81 9.20 -3.50 -7.55
N MET A 82 10.40 -2.94 -7.38
CA MET A 82 11.00 -2.13 -6.30
C MET A 82 10.18 -0.93 -5.75
N ARG A 83 8.93 -0.72 -6.19
CA ARG A 83 8.07 0.41 -5.80
C ARG A 83 7.86 0.47 -4.29
N VAL A 84 7.73 -0.69 -3.62
CA VAL A 84 7.45 -0.77 -2.18
C VAL A 84 8.63 -0.23 -1.35
N LEU A 85 9.87 -0.61 -1.67
CA LEU A 85 11.06 -0.20 -0.92
C LEU A 85 11.35 1.29 -1.07
N ARG A 86 11.21 1.84 -2.28
CA ARG A 86 11.44 3.27 -2.53
C ARG A 86 10.40 4.15 -1.83
N ARG A 87 9.13 3.71 -1.78
CA ARG A 87 8.07 4.41 -1.03
C ARG A 87 8.39 4.47 0.47
N LEU A 88 8.88 3.37 1.05
CA LEU A 88 9.29 3.33 2.46
C LEU A 88 10.43 4.32 2.74
N LEU A 89 11.48 4.32 1.92
CA LEU A 89 12.59 5.26 2.05
C LEU A 89 12.13 6.72 1.94
N LYS A 90 11.23 7.03 1.01
CA LYS A 90 10.64 8.38 0.86
C LYS A 90 9.87 8.79 2.11
N LYS A 91 9.07 7.87 2.68
CA LYS A 91 8.34 8.11 3.94
C LYS A 91 9.31 8.38 5.10
N TYR A 92 10.36 7.58 5.25
CA TYR A 92 11.32 7.73 6.35
C TYR A 92 12.16 9.01 6.25
N ARG A 93 12.46 9.47 5.03
CA ARG A 93 13.06 10.78 4.78
C ARG A 93 12.10 11.91 5.17
N GLY A 94 10.82 11.79 4.81
CA GLY A 94 9.78 12.77 5.20
C GLY A 94 9.60 12.87 6.71
N THR A 95 9.64 11.74 7.42
CA THR A 95 9.58 11.70 8.89
C THR A 95 10.94 11.96 9.57
N LYS A 96 11.99 12.33 8.82
CA LYS A 96 13.36 12.58 9.32
C LYS A 96 14.00 11.43 10.13
N LYS A 97 13.57 10.18 9.89
CA LYS A 97 14.22 8.98 10.47
C LYS A 97 15.53 8.62 9.76
N ILE A 98 15.67 9.09 8.53
CA ILE A 98 16.83 8.88 7.67
C ILE A 98 17.27 10.24 7.13
N ASP A 99 18.58 10.48 7.13
CA ASP A 99 19.18 11.66 6.52
C ASP A 99 19.30 11.55 4.98
N ARG A 100 19.46 12.68 4.28
CA ARG A 100 19.59 12.75 2.83
C ARG A 100 20.71 11.86 2.29
N HIS A 101 21.86 11.81 2.94
CA HIS A 101 23.02 11.03 2.49
C HIS A 101 22.75 9.53 2.60
N LEU A 102 22.21 9.11 3.76
CA LEU A 102 21.84 7.71 3.99
C LEU A 102 20.70 7.27 3.06
N TYR A 103 19.75 8.15 2.75
CA TYR A 103 18.68 7.87 1.78
C TYR A 103 19.24 7.54 0.38
N HIS A 104 20.21 8.33 -0.11
CA HIS A 104 20.75 8.13 -1.45
C HIS A 104 21.49 6.80 -1.57
N ALA A 105 22.32 6.46 -0.58
CA ALA A 105 23.01 5.16 -0.54
C ALA A 105 22.01 3.99 -0.52
N LEU A 106 20.98 4.05 0.34
CA LEU A 106 19.94 3.01 0.42
C LEU A 106 19.12 2.90 -0.86
N TYR A 107 18.90 4.01 -1.57
CA TYR A 107 18.17 4.02 -2.83
C TYR A 107 18.92 3.24 -3.92
N ILE A 108 20.24 3.42 -4.03
CA ILE A 108 21.07 2.69 -4.99
C ILE A 108 21.13 1.20 -4.63
N MET A 109 21.32 0.87 -3.35
CA MET A 109 21.32 -0.52 -2.88
C MET A 109 19.97 -1.21 -3.12
N ALA A 110 18.86 -0.48 -2.94
CA ALA A 110 17.54 -0.98 -3.32
C ALA A 110 17.45 -1.18 -4.83
N LYS A 111 17.87 -0.23 -5.67
CA LYS A 111 17.89 -0.40 -7.14
C LYS A 111 18.69 -1.63 -7.57
N GLY A 112 19.79 -1.94 -6.89
CA GLY A 112 20.60 -3.15 -7.10
C GLY A 112 20.01 -4.45 -6.54
N ASN A 113 18.76 -4.46 -6.06
CA ASN A 113 18.07 -5.62 -5.50
C ASN A 113 18.80 -6.30 -4.32
N VAL A 114 19.60 -5.53 -3.56
CA VAL A 114 20.29 -6.04 -2.36
C VAL A 114 19.27 -6.40 -1.27
N PHE A 115 18.15 -5.69 -1.22
CA PHE A 115 17.04 -5.96 -0.31
C PHE A 115 15.87 -6.56 -1.09
N ARG A 116 15.47 -7.79 -0.77
CA ARG A 116 14.31 -8.46 -1.39
C ARG A 116 12.97 -8.01 -0.80
N ASN A 117 12.95 -7.70 0.50
CA ASN A 117 11.73 -7.38 1.25
C ASN A 117 11.95 -6.12 2.11
N THR A 118 10.86 -5.55 2.62
CA THR A 118 10.89 -4.37 3.50
C THR A 118 11.58 -4.63 4.84
N ARG A 119 11.44 -5.84 5.38
CA ARG A 119 11.99 -6.21 6.69
C ARG A 119 13.53 -6.16 6.74
N PRO A 120 14.28 -6.81 5.82
CA PRO A 120 15.74 -6.67 5.75
C PRO A 120 16.21 -5.21 5.61
N LEU A 121 15.48 -4.38 4.85
CA LEU A 121 15.78 -2.96 4.72
C LEU A 121 15.63 -2.22 6.06
N MET A 122 14.54 -2.48 6.79
CA MET A 122 14.31 -1.89 8.12
C MET A 122 15.39 -2.30 9.12
N GLU A 123 15.74 -3.59 9.16
CA GLU A 123 16.79 -4.11 10.04
C GLU A 123 18.15 -3.45 9.74
N TYR A 124 18.49 -3.29 8.46
CA TYR A 124 19.72 -2.60 8.06
C TYR A 124 19.74 -1.13 8.47
N ILE A 125 18.63 -0.41 8.31
CA ILE A 125 18.49 0.98 8.76
C ILE A 125 18.70 1.08 10.28
N HIS A 126 18.03 0.22 11.05
CA HIS A 126 18.17 0.21 12.51
C HIS A 126 19.60 -0.12 12.96
N LYS A 127 20.25 -1.11 12.32
CA LYS A 127 21.64 -1.46 12.59
C LYS A 127 22.59 -0.30 12.32
N LYS A 128 22.40 0.42 11.20
CA LYS A 128 23.18 1.62 10.86
C LYS A 128 22.93 2.76 11.86
N ALA A 129 21.68 3.01 12.24
CA ALA A 129 21.33 4.03 13.22
C ALA A 129 21.95 3.75 14.60
N ALA A 130 21.93 2.49 15.05
CA ALA A 130 22.58 2.08 16.30
C ALA A 130 24.10 2.34 16.27
N LYS A 131 24.76 2.02 15.15
CA LYS A 131 26.19 2.29 14.96
C LYS A 131 26.50 3.79 15.00
N THR A 132 25.69 4.63 14.35
CA THR A 132 25.87 6.08 14.40
C THR A 132 25.72 6.62 15.82
N ARG A 133 24.72 6.14 16.58
CA ARG A 133 24.53 6.52 17.99
C ARG A 133 25.72 6.13 18.87
N ALA A 134 26.24 4.90 18.70
CA ALA A 134 27.43 4.44 19.42
C ALA A 134 28.66 5.31 19.11
N ASN A 135 28.84 5.71 17.85
CA ASN A 135 29.93 6.60 17.44
C ASN A 135 29.81 8.00 18.08
N ILE A 136 28.59 8.55 18.14
CA ILE A 136 28.33 9.83 18.80
C ILE A 136 28.65 9.74 20.28
N PHE A 137 28.15 8.70 20.97
CA PHE A 137 28.44 8.49 22.39
C PHE A 137 29.94 8.39 22.66
N ALA A 138 30.67 7.58 21.88
CA ALA A 138 32.11 7.45 22.00
C ALA A 138 32.85 8.79 21.76
N ARG A 139 32.37 9.63 20.83
CA ARG A 139 32.92 10.98 20.59
C ARG A 139 32.68 11.87 21.81
N LEU A 140 31.48 11.88 22.37
CA LEU A 140 31.14 12.65 23.57
C LEU A 140 31.99 12.22 24.78
N THR A 141 32.14 10.91 25.01
CA THR A 141 32.98 10.41 26.11
C THR A 141 34.44 10.81 25.94
N LYS A 142 34.97 10.80 24.71
CA LYS A 142 36.33 11.28 24.43
C LYS A 142 36.46 12.77 24.73
N CYS A 143 35.51 13.60 24.29
CA CYS A 143 35.50 15.03 24.59
C CYS A 143 35.49 15.30 26.11
N GLN A 144 34.62 14.62 26.87
CA GLN A 144 34.55 14.75 28.33
C GLN A 144 35.86 14.36 29.03
N LYS A 145 36.52 13.28 28.59
CA LYS A 145 37.83 12.87 29.13
C LYS A 145 38.91 13.92 28.88
N VAL A 146 38.91 14.52 27.68
CA VAL A 146 39.84 15.60 27.34
C VAL A 146 39.56 16.82 28.22
N GLU A 147 38.31 17.24 28.36
CA GLU A 147 37.93 18.37 29.24
C GLU A 147 38.33 18.14 30.70
N ALA A 148 38.10 16.93 31.23
CA ALA A 148 38.51 16.57 32.59
C ALA A 148 40.04 16.61 32.76
N GLY A 149 40.79 16.18 31.74
CA GLY A 149 42.26 16.29 31.70
C GLY A 149 42.73 17.74 31.70
N VAL A 150 42.08 18.61 30.92
CA VAL A 150 42.39 20.06 30.88
C VAL A 150 42.08 20.73 32.23
N ARG A 151 40.98 20.37 32.90
CA ARG A 151 40.64 20.89 34.24
C ARG A 151 41.67 20.49 35.31
N LYS A 152 42.15 19.24 35.28
CA LYS A 152 43.17 18.75 36.22
C LYS A 152 44.55 19.41 36.04
N ALA A 153 44.89 19.83 34.82
CA ALA A 153 46.21 20.36 34.49
C ALA A 153 46.44 21.84 34.90
N GLY A 154 45.48 22.50 35.58
CA GLY A 154 45.61 23.91 35.96
C GLY A 154 45.58 24.82 34.73
N GLY A 155 44.39 25.28 34.35
CA GLY A 155 44.13 25.92 33.06
C GLY A 155 45.07 27.08 32.70
N ALA A 156 45.82 26.90 31.61
CA ALA A 156 46.32 28.00 30.77
C ALA A 156 46.59 27.59 29.31
N TYR A 157 46.87 26.31 29.03
CA TYR A 157 47.35 25.89 27.71
C TYR A 157 46.54 24.76 27.07
N CYS A 158 45.23 24.91 26.82
CA CYS A 158 44.56 23.92 25.93
C CYS A 158 43.20 24.27 25.31
N TYR A 159 42.62 25.46 25.52
CA TYR A 159 41.26 25.71 25.01
C TYR A 159 41.18 25.71 23.47
N LYS A 160 42.24 26.19 22.79
CA LYS A 160 42.31 26.22 21.31
C LYS A 160 42.41 24.83 20.66
N LYS A 161 43.00 23.83 21.34
CA LYS A 161 43.13 22.44 20.84
C LYS A 161 41.88 21.60 21.15
N ALA A 162 41.12 21.95 22.19
CA ALA A 162 39.84 21.33 22.50
C ALA A 162 38.72 21.77 21.54
N LYS A 163 38.71 23.05 21.14
CA LYS A 163 37.70 23.61 20.22
C LYS A 163 37.82 23.05 18.79
N SER A 164 39.04 22.80 18.31
CA SER A 164 39.28 22.25 16.97
C SER A 164 38.85 20.77 16.80
N ILE A 165 38.72 20.00 17.90
CA ILE A 165 38.24 18.61 17.87
C ILE A 165 36.70 18.55 17.89
N ALA A 166 36.04 19.57 18.45
CA ALA A 166 34.59 19.70 18.48
C ALA A 166 34.00 20.19 17.14
N GLU A 167 34.75 20.97 16.36
CA GLU A 167 34.29 21.64 15.13
C GLU A 167 34.68 20.91 13.81
N LEU A 168 34.78 19.57 13.81
CA LEU A 168 34.88 18.85 12.54
C LEU A 168 33.47 18.50 12.00
N PRO A 169 33.12 19.00 10.80
CA PRO A 169 31.82 18.78 10.19
C PRO A 169 31.66 17.30 9.80
N GLY A 170 30.47 16.78 10.07
CA GLY A 170 29.92 15.62 9.36
C GLY A 170 29.10 16.09 8.18
#